data_AF-A0AA38GCP4-F1
#
_entry.id   AF-A0AA38GCP4-F1
#
_cell.length_a   1.000
_cell.length_b   1.000
_cell.length_c   1.000
_cell.angle_alpha   90.00
_cell.angle_beta   90.00
_cell.angle_gamma   90.00
#
_symmetry.space_group_name_H-M   'P 1'
#
loop_
_entity.id
_entity.type
_entity.pdbx_description
1 polymer ?
#
loop_
_entity_poly.entity_id
_entity_poly.type
_entity_poly.pdbx_seq_one_letter_code
_entity_poly.pdbx_strand_id
1 'polypeptide(L)'
;TMTKIIKEMLPAHVRVTRDAQDLLVECCVEFINLISSESNEICYKEEKRTIAPEHVLESLKVLGFGTYIREVHAAYEQHRIESW
;
A
#
# COMPACT_ATOMS: atom_id res chain seq x y z
N THR A 1 1.45 14.51 -5.79
CA THR A 1 2.79 13.94 -6.07
C THR A 1 3.44 13.58 -4.76
N MET A 2 4.37 12.62 -4.72
CA MET A 2 4.99 12.17 -3.47
C MET A 2 5.64 13.33 -2.69
N THR A 3 6.31 14.23 -3.40
CA THR A 3 6.87 15.48 -2.84
C THR A 3 5.85 16.35 -2.09
N LYS A 4 4.58 16.41 -2.53
CA LYS A 4 3.54 17.18 -1.84
C LYS A 4 3.16 16.51 -0.51
N ILE A 5 2.94 15.20 -0.54
CA ILE A 5 2.60 14.40 0.64
C ILE A 5 3.72 14.52 1.69
N ILE A 6 4.99 14.34 1.28
CA ILE A 6 6.14 14.48 2.19
C ILE A 6 6.15 15.85 2.88
N LYS A 7 5.87 16.93 2.14
CA LYS A 7 5.82 18.29 2.70
C LYS A 7 4.64 18.50 3.64
N GLU A 8 3.47 17.96 3.31
CA GLU A 8 2.26 18.05 4.14
C GLU A 8 2.39 17.27 5.46
N MET A 9 3.20 16.21 5.47
CA MET A 9 3.50 15.42 6.67
C MET A 9 4.55 16.06 7.60
N LEU A 10 5.15 17.19 7.20
CA LEU A 10 6.22 17.85 7.95
C LEU A 10 5.82 19.24 8.45
N PRO A 11 6.40 19.70 9.57
CA PRO A 11 6.21 21.09 10.00
C PRO A 11 6.70 22.08 8.94
N ALA A 12 6.03 23.24 8.83
CA ALA A 12 6.29 24.23 7.78
C ALA A 12 7.74 24.74 7.68
N HIS A 13 8.53 24.63 8.76
CA HIS A 13 9.92 25.08 8.81
C HIS A 13 10.94 23.97 8.49
N VAL A 14 10.49 22.71 8.38
CA VAL A 14 11.37 21.56 8.11
C VAL A 14 11.56 21.42 6.59
N ARG A 15 12.81 21.22 6.18
CA ARG A 15 13.17 20.95 4.79
C ARG A 15 13.71 19.53 4.67
N VAL A 16 13.35 18.85 3.58
CA VAL A 16 13.90 17.55 3.20
C VAL A 16 14.79 17.74 1.98
N THR A 17 15.93 17.07 1.96
CA THR A 17 16.83 17.08 0.80
C THR A 17 16.15 16.42 -0.40
N ARG A 18 16.67 16.66 -1.60
CA ARG A 18 16.15 15.99 -2.81
C ARG A 18 16.40 14.48 -2.73
N ASP A 19 17.61 14.08 -2.36
CA ASP A 19 18.01 12.67 -2.26
C ASP A 19 17.10 11.87 -1.30
N ALA A 20 16.70 12.46 -0.17
CA ALA A 20 15.78 11.81 0.75
C ALA A 20 14.35 11.72 0.19
N GLN A 21 13.92 12.67 -0.63
CA GLN A 21 12.62 12.58 -1.32
C GLN A 21 12.65 11.50 -2.39
N ASP A 22 13.74 11.41 -3.16
CA ASP A 22 13.91 10.40 -4.20
C ASP A 22 13.96 9.00 -3.56
N LEU A 23 14.68 8.83 -2.44
CA LEU A 23 14.66 7.59 -1.66
C LEU A 23 13.26 7.21 -1.18
N LEU A 24 12.46 8.17 -0.68
CA LEU A 24 11.08 7.88 -0.26
C LEU A 24 10.20 7.42 -1.43
N VAL A 25 10.41 7.97 -2.63
CA VAL A 25 9.70 7.52 -3.84
C VAL A 25 10.09 6.07 -4.16
N GLU A 26 11.36 5.74 -4.10
CA GLU A 26 11.85 4.36 -4.30
C GLU A 26 11.27 3.41 -3.26
N CYS A 27 11.23 3.81 -1.98
CA CYS A 27 10.60 3.02 -0.92
C CYS A 27 9.10 2.79 -1.17
N CYS A 28 8.38 3.77 -1.71
CA CYS A 28 6.97 3.58 -2.07
C CYS A 28 6.78 2.57 -3.21
N VAL A 29 7.69 2.55 -4.19
CA VAL A 29 7.67 1.54 -5.26
C VAL A 29 7.94 0.17 -4.67
N GLU A 30 8.95 0.05 -3.80
CA GLU A 30 9.28 -1.23 -3.18
C GLU A 30 8.20 -1.71 -2.21
N PHE A 31 7.49 -0.80 -1.54
CA PHE A 31 6.32 -1.14 -0.76
C PHE A 31 5.24 -1.80 -1.62
N ILE A 32 4.96 -1.27 -2.81
CA ILE A 32 4.01 -1.88 -3.75
C ILE A 32 4.50 -3.28 -4.17
N ASN A 33 5.78 -3.42 -4.54
CA ASN A 33 6.37 -4.70 -4.93
C ASN A 33 6.25 -5.74 -3.81
N LEU A 34 6.54 -5.34 -2.57
CA LEU A 34 6.44 -6.19 -1.39
C LEU A 34 5.00 -6.70 -1.18
N ILE A 35 4.02 -5.79 -1.18
CA ILE A 35 2.60 -6.16 -1.03
C ILE A 35 2.16 -7.08 -2.19
N SER A 36 2.54 -6.77 -3.43
CA SER A 36 2.21 -7.58 -4.60
C SER A 36 2.81 -8.98 -4.51
N SER A 37 4.08 -9.10 -4.09
CA SER A 37 4.77 -10.37 -3.92
C SER A 37 4.10 -11.24 -2.85
N GLU A 38 3.82 -10.67 -1.67
CA GLU A 38 3.17 -11.41 -0.59
C GLU A 38 1.73 -11.81 -0.94
N SER A 39 0.98 -10.91 -1.61
CA SER A 39 -0.39 -11.23 -2.08
C SER A 39 -0.38 -12.35 -3.13
N ASN A 40 0.64 -12.41 -3.98
CA ASN A 40 0.83 -13.49 -4.94
C ASN A 40 1.17 -14.82 -4.25
N GLU A 41 2.05 -14.79 -3.24
CA GLU A 41 2.37 -15.97 -2.42
C GLU A 41 1.13 -16.53 -1.71
N ILE A 42 0.30 -15.67 -1.11
CA ILE A 42 -0.97 -16.07 -0.48
C ILE A 42 -1.92 -16.68 -1.52
N CYS A 43 -2.12 -16.01 -2.65
CA CYS A 43 -2.93 -16.50 -3.75
C CYS A 43 -2.48 -17.88 -4.25
N TYR A 44 -1.16 -18.06 -4.39
CA TYR A 44 -0.56 -19.32 -4.83
C TYR A 44 -0.77 -20.43 -3.80
N LYS A 45 -0.60 -20.14 -2.50
CA LYS A 45 -0.87 -21.09 -1.40
C LYS A 45 -2.33 -21.53 -1.33
N GLU A 46 -3.25 -20.68 -1.79
CA GLU A 46 -4.69 -21.01 -1.93
C GLU A 46 -5.03 -21.72 -3.25
N GLU A 47 -4.03 -22.11 -4.05
CA GLU A 47 -4.19 -22.75 -5.37
C GLU A 47 -5.02 -21.91 -6.37
N LYS A 48 -5.05 -20.58 -6.17
CA LYS A 48 -5.72 -19.62 -7.05
C LYS A 48 -4.75 -19.02 -8.07
N ARG A 49 -5.26 -18.64 -9.24
CA ARG A 49 -4.49 -18.02 -10.34
C ARG A 49 -4.66 -16.51 -10.45
N THR A 50 -5.65 -15.96 -9.76
CA THR A 50 -6.00 -14.53 -9.79
C THR A 50 -5.95 -13.99 -8.38
N ILE A 51 -5.18 -12.92 -8.19
CA ILE A 51 -5.14 -12.22 -6.90
C ILE A 51 -6.47 -11.53 -6.68
N ALA A 52 -7.13 -11.87 -5.58
CA ALA A 52 -8.37 -11.26 -5.13
C ALA A 52 -8.11 -10.25 -3.99
N PRO A 53 -9.04 -9.32 -3.73
CA PRO A 53 -8.87 -8.29 -2.70
C PRO A 53 -8.52 -8.84 -1.31
N GLU A 54 -9.08 -10.00 -0.95
CA GLU A 54 -8.78 -10.68 0.32
C GLU A 54 -7.31 -11.07 0.47
N HIS A 55 -6.61 -11.42 -0.62
CA HIS A 55 -5.18 -11.75 -0.56
C HIS A 55 -4.34 -10.50 -0.25
N VAL A 56 -4.78 -9.31 -0.70
CA VAL A 56 -4.13 -8.03 -0.37
C VAL A 56 -4.39 -7.65 1.09
N LEU A 57 -5.60 -7.90 1.60
CA LEU A 57 -5.90 -7.65 3.01
C LEU A 57 -5.10 -8.58 3.93
N GLU A 58 -4.93 -9.85 3.56
CA GLU A 58 -4.12 -10.79 4.34
C GLU A 58 -2.61 -10.48 4.22
N SER A 59 -2.11 -10.05 3.06
CA SER A 59 -0.70 -9.65 2.93
C SER A 59 -0.34 -8.47 3.84
N LEU A 60 -1.22 -7.48 3.96
CA LEU A 60 -1.06 -6.37 4.91
C LEU A 60 -0.96 -6.88 6.35
N LYS A 61 -1.74 -7.90 6.71
CA LYS A 61 -1.71 -8.50 8.05
C LYS A 61 -0.40 -9.27 8.29
N VAL A 62 0.00 -10.11 7.34
CA VAL A 62 1.23 -10.93 7.41
C VAL A 62 2.47 -10.06 7.53
N LEU A 63 2.52 -8.95 6.77
CA LEU A 63 3.65 -8.02 6.76
C LEU A 63 3.64 -7.02 7.93
N GLY A 64 2.64 -7.07 8.81
CA GLY A 64 2.55 -6.21 9.99
C GLY A 64 1.93 -4.82 9.76
N PHE A 65 1.34 -4.58 8.59
CA PHE A 65 0.61 -3.35 8.23
C PHE A 65 -0.87 -3.38 8.65
N GLY A 66 -1.18 -4.04 9.77
CA GLY A 66 -2.56 -4.25 10.22
C GLY A 66 -3.38 -2.98 10.42
N THR A 67 -2.72 -1.84 10.68
CA THR A 67 -3.38 -0.54 10.83
C THR A 67 -3.98 -0.02 9.52
N TYR A 68 -3.51 -0.48 8.36
CA TYR A 68 -3.99 -0.05 7.04
C TYR A 68 -5.25 -0.80 6.59
N ILE A 69 -5.50 -1.99 7.16
CA ILE A 69 -6.59 -2.89 6.74
C ILE A 69 -7.95 -2.20 6.74
N ARG A 70 -8.24 -1.41 7.78
CA ARG A 70 -9.54 -0.71 7.90
C ARG A 70 -9.79 0.25 6.74
N GLU A 71 -8.79 1.05 6.39
CA GLU A 71 -8.93 2.06 5.33
C GLU A 71 -8.95 1.42 3.95
N VAL A 72 -8.13 0.40 3.73
CA VAL A 72 -8.12 -0.37 2.47
C VAL A 72 -9.44 -1.10 2.26
N HIS A 73 -10.00 -1.72 3.31
CA HIS A 73 -11.30 -2.37 3.24
C HIS A 73 -12.43 -1.38 2.97
N ALA A 74 -12.41 -0.21 3.59
CA ALA A 74 -13.41 0.84 3.33
C ALA A 74 -13.37 1.31 1.86
N ALA A 75 -12.16 1.49 1.31
CA ALA A 75 -11.98 1.85 -0.10
C ALA A 75 -12.48 0.74 -1.05
N TYR A 76 -12.24 -0.53 -0.72
CA TYR A 76 -12.74 -1.67 -1.47
C TYR A 76 -14.27 -1.72 -1.48
N GLU A 77 -14.92 -1.56 -0.33
CA GLU A 77 -16.38 -1.58 -0.23
C GLU A 77 -17.02 -0.43 -1.02
N GLN A 78 -16.42 0.76 -0.96
CA GLN A 78 -16.87 1.91 -1.75
C GLN A 78 -16.80 1.61 -3.26
N HIS A 79 -15.68 1.09 -3.74
CA HIS A 79 -15.53 0.70 -5.15
C HIS A 79 -16.53 -0.37 -5.57
N ARG A 80 -16.79 -1.34 -4.68
CA ARG A 80 -17.77 -2.39 -4.93
C ARG A 80 -19.17 -1.78 -5.11
N ILE A 81 -19.58 -0.83 -4.28
CA ILE A 81 -20.89 -0.16 -4.35
C ILE A 81 -21.03 0.67 -5.64
N GLU A 82 -19.99 1.40 -6.04
CA GLU A 82 -19.99 2.24 -7.26
C GLU A 82 -20.05 1.44 -8.56
N SER A 83 -19.69 0.16 -8.51
CA SER A 83 -19.66 -0.75 -9.66
C SER A 83 -20.99 -1.46 -9.91
N TRP A 84 -22.07 -1.11 -9.20
CA TRP A 84 -23.44 -1.61 -9.39
C TRP A 84 -24.40 -0.53 -9.91
#